data_AF-A0A2T3CCU4-F1
#
_entry.id   AF-A0A2T3CCU4-F1
#
_cell.length_a   1.000
_cell.length_b   1.000
_cell.length_c   1.000
_cell.angle_alpha   90.00
_cell.angle_beta   90.00
_cell.angle_gamma   90.00
#
_symmetry.space_group_name_H-M   'P 1'
#
loop_
_entity.id
_entity.type
_entity.pdbx_description
1 polymer ?
#
loop_
_entity_poly.entity_id
_entity_poly.type
_entity_poly.pdbx_seq_one_letter_code
_entity_poly.pdbx_strand_id
1 'polypeptide(L)'
;MIDDEKADMQNDFQNERQYLEGLLATRVNWFLIFMSFYFVAAFNLDDGQQRAIALAFGGMFSLAISLSVLRTMSLVEDVLIQFRKQHKEHPYTVAFEHLSEKPVIKVSANKYIAALPLIATAAFIVLALFSCSAPQSKTPSDTPAASQLKGRI
;
A
#
# COMPACT_ATOMS: atom_id res chain seq x y z
N MET A 1 -32.62 -4.01 31.77
CA MET A 1 -32.05 -5.34 31.48
C MET A 1 -31.97 -5.60 29.98
N ILE A 2 -33.07 -5.59 29.21
CA ILE A 2 -32.99 -5.73 27.73
C ILE A 2 -32.31 -4.51 27.07
N ASP A 3 -32.49 -3.32 27.63
CA ASP A 3 -31.89 -2.09 27.10
C ASP A 3 -30.38 -1.98 27.42
N ASP A 4 -29.94 -2.57 28.54
CA ASP A 4 -28.53 -2.61 28.92
C ASP A 4 -27.73 -3.56 28.01
N GLU A 5 -28.29 -4.73 27.71
CA GLU A 5 -27.66 -5.74 26.83
C GLU A 5 -27.49 -5.23 25.39
N LYS A 6 -28.44 -4.43 24.88
CA LYS A 6 -28.33 -3.80 23.56
C LYS A 6 -27.27 -2.70 23.52
N ALA A 7 -27.15 -1.91 24.59
CA ALA A 7 -26.14 -0.86 24.70
C ALA A 7 -24.72 -1.46 24.73
N ASP A 8 -24.53 -2.56 25.46
CA ASP A 8 -23.25 -3.26 25.53
C ASP A 8 -22.83 -3.84 24.17
N MET A 9 -23.74 -4.53 23.48
CA MET A 9 -23.45 -5.04 22.12
C MET A 9 -23.10 -3.91 21.14
N GLN A 10 -23.78 -2.77 21.22
CA GLN A 10 -23.52 -1.64 20.33
C GLN A 10 -22.13 -1.02 20.58
N ASN A 11 -21.71 -0.94 21.85
CA ASN A 11 -20.37 -0.49 22.22
C ASN A 11 -19.29 -1.47 21.72
N ASP A 12 -19.50 -2.77 21.85
CA ASP A 12 -18.55 -3.78 21.38
C ASP A 12 -18.35 -3.71 19.87
N PHE A 13 -19.42 -3.54 19.09
CA PHE A 13 -19.32 -3.38 17.63
C PHE A 13 -18.59 -2.09 17.23
N GLN A 14 -18.82 -0.98 17.94
CA GLN A 14 -18.10 0.27 17.67
C GLN A 14 -16.61 0.14 17.97
N ASN A 15 -16.27 -0.50 19.10
CA ASN A 15 -14.89 -0.78 19.49
C ASN A 15 -14.19 -1.67 18.46
N GLU A 16 -14.84 -2.74 18.01
CA GLU A 16 -14.30 -3.65 17.00
C GLU A 16 -14.07 -2.94 15.66
N ARG A 17 -15.03 -2.12 15.22
CA ARG A 17 -14.88 -1.31 14.01
C ARG A 17 -13.70 -0.35 14.12
N GLN A 18 -13.60 0.40 15.21
CA GLN A 18 -12.53 1.37 15.41
C GLN A 18 -11.16 0.69 15.48
N TYR A 19 -11.09 -0.49 16.10
CA TYR A 19 -9.90 -1.33 16.12
C TYR A 19 -9.47 -1.73 14.70
N LEU A 20 -10.39 -2.24 13.87
CA LEU A 20 -10.09 -2.65 12.50
C LEU A 20 -9.70 -1.47 11.59
N GLU A 21 -10.37 -0.32 11.71
CA GLU A 21 -10.02 0.91 10.99
C GLU A 21 -8.62 1.42 11.42
N GLY A 22 -8.31 1.37 12.71
CA GLY A 22 -6.97 1.70 13.23
C GLY A 22 -5.87 0.76 12.72
N LEU A 23 -6.17 -0.54 12.66
CA LEU A 23 -5.28 -1.57 12.13
C LEU A 23 -4.98 -1.34 10.64
N LEU A 24 -5.99 -1.00 9.85
CA LEU A 24 -5.86 -0.63 8.45
C LEU A 24 -4.98 0.61 8.28
N ALA A 25 -5.28 1.69 9.01
CA ALA A 25 -4.54 2.95 8.93
C ALA A 25 -3.06 2.74 9.27
N THR A 26 -2.78 1.94 10.30
CA THR A 26 -1.41 1.61 10.72
C THR A 26 -0.64 0.86 9.63
N ARG A 27 -1.27 -0.14 9.00
CA ARG A 27 -0.66 -0.93 7.90
C ARG A 27 -0.36 -0.07 6.67
N VAL A 28 -1.30 0.80 6.30
CA VAL A 28 -1.14 1.71 5.16
C VAL A 28 -0.06 2.75 5.44
N ASN A 29 -0.02 3.32 6.65
CA ASN A 29 1.01 4.30 7.02
C ASN A 29 2.40 3.65 6.99
N TRP A 30 2.56 2.47 7.59
CA TRP A 30 3.81 1.72 7.54
C TRP A 30 4.22 1.40 6.10
N PHE A 31 3.26 1.00 5.26
CA PHE A 31 3.50 0.75 3.84
C PHE A 31 4.04 1.97 3.10
N LEU A 32 3.44 3.15 3.30
CA LEU A 32 3.88 4.39 2.65
C LEU A 32 5.31 4.76 3.05
N ILE A 33 5.64 4.64 4.34
CA ILE A 33 6.99 4.91 4.85
C ILE A 33 8.00 3.92 4.25
N PHE A 34 7.69 2.62 4.32
CA PHE A 34 8.53 1.56 3.77
C PHE A 34 8.78 1.77 2.28
N MET A 35 7.72 2.00 1.50
CA MET A 35 7.79 2.17 0.06
C MET A 35 8.64 3.38 -0.31
N SER A 36 8.44 4.52 0.37
CA SER A 36 9.22 5.74 0.13
C SER A 36 10.73 5.52 0.33
N PHE A 37 11.09 4.90 1.46
CA PHE A 37 12.49 4.62 1.77
C PHE A 37 13.11 3.58 0.81
N TYR A 38 12.36 2.51 0.52
CA TYR A 38 12.81 1.43 -0.33
C TYR A 38 13.02 1.88 -1.78
N PHE A 39 12.14 2.74 -2.30
CA PHE A 39 12.29 3.32 -3.63
C PHE A 39 13.59 4.11 -3.74
N VAL A 40 13.87 5.00 -2.79
CA VAL A 40 15.11 5.78 -2.78
C VAL A 40 16.32 4.87 -2.73
N ALA A 41 16.31 3.84 -1.89
CA ALA A 41 17.40 2.87 -1.81
C ALA A 41 17.60 2.11 -3.14
N ALA A 42 16.53 1.63 -3.76
CA ALA A 42 16.60 0.89 -5.01
C ALA A 42 17.11 1.74 -6.19
N PHE A 43 16.72 3.02 -6.27
CA PHE A 43 17.15 3.92 -7.34
C PHE A 43 18.58 4.46 -7.18
N ASN A 44 19.18 4.34 -5.99
CA ASN A 44 20.60 4.64 -5.76
C ASN A 44 21.54 3.52 -6.24
N LEU A 45 21.01 2.40 -6.75
CA LEU A 45 21.83 1.33 -7.32
C LEU A 45 22.19 1.68 -8.78
N ASP A 46 23.50 1.73 -9.06
CA ASP A 46 24.03 2.04 -10.39
C ASP A 46 23.82 0.90 -11.40
N ASP A 47 23.92 -0.35 -10.93
CA ASP A 47 23.72 -1.53 -11.76
C ASP A 47 22.22 -1.80 -11.98
N GLY A 48 21.79 -1.72 -13.24
CA GLY A 48 20.41 -2.00 -13.65
C GLY A 48 19.91 -3.39 -13.25
N GLN A 49 20.78 -4.40 -13.20
CA GLN A 49 20.40 -5.75 -12.74
C GLN A 49 20.16 -5.78 -11.23
N GLN A 50 21.06 -5.19 -10.44
CA GLN A 50 20.88 -5.08 -8.99
C GLN A 50 19.63 -4.28 -8.65
N ARG A 51 19.38 -3.18 -9.37
CA ARG A 51 18.16 -2.39 -9.24
C ARG A 51 16.92 -3.21 -9.58
N ALA A 52 16.93 -3.96 -10.68
CA ALA A 52 15.79 -4.81 -11.07
C ALA A 52 15.48 -5.87 -9.99
N ILE A 53 16.53 -6.52 -9.45
CA ILE A 53 16.38 -7.50 -8.36
C ILE A 53 15.82 -6.82 -7.10
N ALA A 54 16.36 -5.66 -6.72
CA ALA A 54 15.86 -4.89 -5.58
C ALA A 54 14.38 -4.51 -5.77
N LEU A 55 13.99 -4.00 -6.94
CA LEU A 55 12.60 -3.66 -7.24
C LEU A 55 11.68 -4.89 -7.23
N ALA A 56 12.15 -6.06 -7.69
CA ALA A 56 11.40 -7.31 -7.63
C ALA A 56 11.14 -7.76 -6.18
N PHE A 57 12.17 -7.71 -5.31
CA PHE A 57 12.01 -7.99 -3.88
C PHE A 57 11.05 -6.99 -3.22
N GLY A 58 11.18 -5.70 -3.53
CA GLY A 58 10.27 -4.65 -3.05
C GLY A 58 8.82 -4.92 -3.49
N GLY A 59 8.63 -5.35 -4.74
CA GLY A 59 7.35 -5.79 -5.28
C GLY A 59 6.75 -6.98 -4.53
N MET A 60 7.56 -7.99 -4.18
CA MET A 60 7.09 -9.13 -3.38
C MET A 60 6.61 -8.71 -1.98
N PHE A 61 7.37 -7.87 -1.28
CA PHE A 61 6.95 -7.33 0.02
C PHE A 61 5.69 -6.47 -0.11
N SER A 62 5.65 -5.61 -1.12
CA SER A 62 4.49 -4.77 -1.44
C SER A 62 3.24 -5.61 -1.70
N LEU A 63 3.37 -6.72 -2.43
CA LEU A 63 2.28 -7.65 -2.70
C LEU A 63 1.75 -8.29 -1.41
N ALA A 64 2.65 -8.77 -0.53
CA ALA A 64 2.26 -9.36 0.75
C ALA A 64 1.48 -8.37 1.63
N ILE A 65 1.92 -7.11 1.68
CA ILE A 65 1.25 -6.04 2.42
C ILE A 65 -0.10 -5.71 1.77
N SER A 66 -0.14 -5.62 0.44
CA SER A 66 -1.36 -5.37 -0.32
C SER A 66 -2.43 -6.43 -0.04
N LEU A 67 -2.06 -7.72 -0.02
CA LEU A 67 -2.96 -8.82 0.36
C LEU A 67 -3.44 -8.70 1.80
N SER A 68 -2.56 -8.30 2.73
CA SER A 68 -2.93 -8.08 4.13
C SER A 68 -3.93 -6.92 4.28
N VAL A 69 -3.72 -5.81 3.58
CA VAL A 69 -4.64 -4.66 3.53
C VAL A 69 -5.98 -5.10 2.95
N LEU A 70 -5.99 -5.77 1.79
CA LEU A 70 -7.22 -6.29 1.17
C LEU A 70 -8.01 -7.20 2.12
N ARG A 71 -7.35 -8.11 2.83
CA ARG A 71 -8.01 -8.98 3.82
C ARG A 71 -8.66 -8.19 4.95
N THR A 72 -7.95 -7.19 5.49
CA THR A 72 -8.47 -6.31 6.55
C THR A 72 -9.70 -5.55 6.08
N MET A 73 -9.67 -5.13 4.83
CA MET A 73 -10.73 -4.36 4.21
C MET A 73 -11.98 -5.17 3.98
N SER A 74 -11.85 -6.41 3.52
CA SER A 74 -12.97 -7.34 3.44
C SER A 74 -13.61 -7.56 4.81
N LEU A 75 -12.79 -7.74 5.87
CA LEU A 75 -13.31 -7.87 7.23
C LEU A 75 -14.06 -6.62 7.71
N VAL A 76 -13.53 -5.42 7.47
CA VAL A 76 -14.20 -4.16 7.80
C VAL A 76 -15.51 -4.02 7.04
N GLU A 77 -15.51 -4.30 5.73
CA GLU A 77 -16.72 -4.23 4.91
C GLU A 77 -17.78 -5.23 5.39
N ASP A 78 -17.39 -6.47 5.74
CA ASP A 78 -18.30 -7.48 6.27
C ASP A 78 -18.92 -7.04 7.61
N VAL A 79 -18.11 -6.52 8.54
CA VAL A 79 -18.59 -5.98 9.82
C VAL A 79 -19.56 -4.82 9.59
N LEU A 80 -19.25 -3.89 8.68
CA LEU A 80 -20.12 -2.77 8.34
C LEU A 80 -21.43 -3.20 7.65
N ILE A 81 -21.39 -4.26 6.84
CA ILE A 81 -22.59 -4.84 6.22
C ILE A 81 -23.48 -5.48 7.30
N GLN A 82 -22.91 -6.25 8.21
CA GLN A 82 -23.65 -6.89 9.30
C GLN A 82 -24.26 -5.84 10.24
N PHE A 83 -23.47 -4.82 10.62
CA PHE A 83 -23.91 -3.71 11.45
C PHE A 83 -25.12 -2.99 10.85
N ARG A 84 -25.09 -2.66 9.55
CA ARG A 84 -26.22 -2.00 8.88
C ARG A 84 -27.48 -2.87 8.81
N LYS A 85 -27.33 -4.19 8.73
CA LYS A 85 -28.47 -5.13 8.74
C LYS A 85 -29.13 -5.18 10.11
N GLN A 86 -28.34 -5.15 11.18
CA GLN A 86 -28.82 -5.25 12.57
C GLN A 86 -29.31 -3.91 13.13
N HIS A 87 -28.73 -2.79 12.72
CA HIS A 87 -29.01 -1.45 13.26
C HIS A 87 -29.42 -0.46 12.15
N LYS A 88 -30.67 -0.59 11.68
CA LYS A 88 -31.23 0.29 10.62
C LYS A 88 -31.35 1.75 11.04
N GLU A 89 -31.68 2.01 12.31
CA GLU A 89 -31.90 3.36 12.84
C GLU A 89 -30.60 4.05 13.27
N HIS A 90 -29.46 3.38 13.20
CA HIS A 90 -28.19 3.97 13.62
C HIS A 90 -27.83 5.17 12.71
N PRO A 91 -27.36 6.32 13.26
CA PRO A 91 -27.04 7.51 12.48
C PRO A 91 -26.10 7.24 11.30
N TYR A 92 -25.14 6.32 11.47
CA TYR A 92 -24.26 5.85 10.40
C TYR A 92 -25.00 5.19 9.23
N THR A 93 -25.99 4.33 9.51
CA THR A 93 -26.78 3.63 8.49
C THR A 93 -27.65 4.63 7.72
N VAL A 94 -28.31 5.54 8.45
CA VAL A 94 -29.15 6.60 7.86
C VAL A 94 -28.33 7.54 6.97
N ALA A 95 -27.14 7.95 7.44
CA ALA A 95 -26.22 8.78 6.65
C ALA A 95 -25.70 8.04 5.42
N PHE A 96 -25.38 6.74 5.55
CA PHE A 96 -24.94 5.92 4.42
C PHE A 96 -26.04 5.77 3.36
N GLU A 97 -27.29 5.57 3.77
CA GLU A 97 -28.44 5.48 2.86
C GLU A 97 -28.67 6.81 2.12
N HIS A 98 -28.65 7.95 2.84
CA HIS A 98 -28.72 9.28 2.22
C HIS A 98 -27.58 9.56 1.24
N LEU A 99 -26.36 9.10 1.54
CA LEU A 99 -25.22 9.22 0.63
C LEU A 99 -25.34 8.29 -0.58
N SER A 100 -26.01 7.14 -0.42
CA SER A 100 -26.23 6.16 -1.49
C SER A 100 -27.26 6.60 -2.53
N GLU A 101 -28.08 7.61 -2.25
CA GLU A 101 -29.02 8.18 -3.21
C GLU A 101 -28.34 9.12 -4.22
N LYS A 102 -27.13 9.62 -3.93
CA LYS A 102 -26.38 10.45 -4.88
C LYS A 102 -25.63 9.58 -5.89
N PRO A 103 -25.91 9.69 -7.20
CA PRO A 103 -25.43 8.75 -8.22
C PRO A 103 -23.95 8.89 -8.60
N VAL A 104 -23.21 9.88 -8.07
CA VAL A 104 -21.98 10.31 -8.73
C VAL A 104 -20.76 9.48 -8.31
N ILE A 105 -20.59 9.08 -7.04
CA ILE A 105 -19.44 8.26 -6.61
C ILE A 105 -19.81 7.40 -5.39
N LYS A 106 -20.24 6.14 -5.59
CA LYS A 106 -20.43 5.12 -4.54
C LYS A 106 -19.12 4.38 -4.21
N VAL A 107 -18.01 5.09 -4.11
CA VAL A 107 -16.73 4.46 -3.77
C VAL A 107 -16.45 4.73 -2.31
N SER A 108 -16.48 3.68 -1.47
CA SER A 108 -16.12 3.84 -0.06
C SER A 108 -14.68 4.34 0.01
N ALA A 109 -14.38 5.31 0.89
CA ALA A 109 -13.02 5.83 1.11
C ALA A 109 -12.02 4.67 1.33
N ASN A 110 -12.52 3.65 2.01
CA ASN A 110 -11.90 2.36 2.18
C ASN A 110 -11.37 1.76 0.86
N LYS A 111 -12.17 1.64 -0.20
CA LYS A 111 -11.71 1.07 -1.49
C LYS A 111 -10.53 1.83 -2.10
N TYR A 112 -10.47 3.15 -1.97
CA TYR A 112 -9.32 3.93 -2.44
C TYR A 112 -8.05 3.61 -1.64
N ILE A 113 -8.18 3.49 -0.31
CA ILE A 113 -7.07 3.15 0.57
C ILE A 113 -6.53 1.74 0.24
N ALA A 114 -7.40 0.78 -0.07
CA ALA A 114 -6.99 -0.56 -0.51
C ALA A 114 -6.29 -0.58 -1.87
N ALA A 115 -6.61 0.37 -2.76
CA ALA A 115 -6.01 0.42 -4.09
C ALA A 115 -4.55 0.89 -4.06
N LEU A 116 -4.16 1.69 -3.06
CA LEU A 116 -2.81 2.27 -2.98
C LEU A 116 -1.69 1.21 -2.97
N PRO A 117 -1.71 0.16 -2.09
CA PRO A 117 -0.72 -0.90 -2.13
C PRO A 117 -0.71 -1.69 -3.44
N LEU A 118 -1.87 -1.88 -4.08
CA LEU A 118 -1.95 -2.57 -5.38
C LEU A 118 -1.25 -1.76 -6.48
N ILE A 119 -1.54 -0.46 -6.56
CA ILE A 119 -0.93 0.44 -7.54
C ILE A 119 0.59 0.47 -7.35
N ALA A 120 1.05 0.60 -6.11
CA ALA A 120 2.47 0.59 -5.79
C ALA A 120 3.15 -0.76 -6.14
N THR A 121 2.47 -1.88 -5.91
CA THR A 121 2.96 -3.20 -6.32
C THR A 121 3.09 -3.30 -7.85
N ALA A 122 2.10 -2.82 -8.59
CA ALA A 122 2.16 -2.75 -10.04
C ALA A 122 3.32 -1.84 -10.51
N ALA A 123 3.54 -0.70 -9.85
CA ALA A 123 4.65 0.19 -10.14
C ALA A 123 6.02 -0.50 -9.93
N PHE A 124 6.21 -1.24 -8.83
CA PHE A 124 7.43 -2.04 -8.61
C PHE A 124 7.68 -3.02 -9.74
N ILE A 125 6.66 -3.76 -10.17
CA ILE A 125 6.76 -4.76 -11.25
C ILE A 125 7.14 -4.07 -12.56
N VAL A 126 6.44 -3.00 -12.93
CA VAL A 126 6.70 -2.25 -14.16
C VAL A 126 8.13 -1.71 -14.16
N LEU A 127 8.59 -1.10 -13.06
CA LEU A 127 9.93 -0.54 -12.97
C LEU A 127 11.03 -1.60 -12.95
N ALA A 128 10.76 -2.78 -12.36
CA ALA A 128 11.68 -3.92 -12.40
C ALA A 128 11.87 -4.41 -13.84
N LEU A 129 10.77 -4.54 -14.60
CA LEU A 129 10.81 -4.93 -16.02
C LEU A 129 11.56 -3.89 -16.86
N PHE A 130 11.27 -2.60 -16.67
CA PHE A 130 11.99 -1.52 -17.35
C PHE A 130 13.50 -1.54 -17.04
N SER A 131 13.87 -1.72 -15.76
CA SER A 131 15.29 -1.80 -15.36
C SER A 131 16.01 -3.02 -15.95
N CYS A 132 15.29 -4.12 -16.19
CA CYS A 132 15.84 -5.30 -16.85
C CYS A 132 16.02 -5.11 -18.37
N SER A 133 15.15 -4.32 -19.01
CA SER A 133 15.20 -4.03 -20.46
C SER A 133 16.18 -2.92 -20.84
N ALA A 134 16.61 -2.09 -19.88
CA ALA A 134 17.52 -0.99 -20.14
C ALA A 134 18.91 -1.53 -20.50
N PRO A 135 19.48 -1.19 -21.68
CA PRO A 135 20.81 -1.61 -22.03
C PRO A 135 21.81 -1.06 -21.01
N GLN A 136 22.64 -1.92 -20.44
CA GLN A 136 23.70 -1.50 -19.55
C GLN A 136 24.68 -0.63 -20.34
N SER A 137 24.55 0.70 -20.22
CA SER A 137 25.61 1.60 -20.66
C SER A 137 26.80 1.35 -19.74
N LYS A 138 27.72 0.48 -20.17
CA LYS A 138 29.03 0.32 -19.54
C LYS A 138 29.63 1.72 -19.40
N THR A 139 29.75 2.21 -18.18
CA THR A 139 30.57 3.37 -17.88
C THR A 139 31.98 3.05 -18.33
N PRO A 140 32.60 3.85 -19.22
CA PRO A 140 33.96 3.62 -19.66
C PRO A 140 34.90 3.89 -18.48
N SER A 141 35.28 2.83 -17.75
CA SER A 141 36.31 2.86 -16.72
C SER A 141 37.72 2.61 -17.28
N ASP A 142 37.87 2.56 -18.60
CA ASP A 142 39.16 2.42 -19.26
C ASP A 142 39.69 3.79 -19.70
N THR A 143 40.05 4.64 -18.74
CA THR A 143 41.17 5.55 -18.98
C THR A 143 42.38 4.94 -18.29
N PRO A 144 43.22 4.16 -19.00
CA PRO A 144 44.49 3.74 -18.43
C PRO A 144 45.31 5.00 -18.15
N ALA A 145 45.50 5.32 -16.88
CA ALA A 145 46.45 6.31 -16.39
C ALA A 145 47.90 5.81 -16.59
N ALA A 146 48.26 5.47 -17.83
CA ALA A 146 49.53 4.88 -18.20
C ALA A 146 50.13 5.59 -19.42
N SER A 147 50.51 6.87 -19.27
CA SER A 147 51.49 7.50 -20.19
C SER A 147 52.16 8.78 -19.67
N GLN A 148 52.20 9.01 -18.35
CA GLN A 148 52.94 10.15 -17.77
C GLN A 148 54.08 9.64 -16.86
N LEU A 149 55.09 9.00 -17.45
CA LEU A 149 56.44 8.83 -16.85
C LEU A 149 57.41 8.18 -17.85
N LYS A 150 57.68 8.87 -18.96
CA LYS A 150 58.86 8.58 -19.78
C LYS A 150 59.39 9.88 -20.39
N GLY A 151 60.42 10.45 -19.76
CA GLY A 151 61.25 11.51 -20.35
C GLY A 151 61.30 12.83 -19.59
N ARG A 152 61.91 12.82 -18.40
CA ARG A 152 62.60 13.91 -17.67
C ARG A 152 63.15 13.19 -16.43
N ILE A 153 64.44 12.93 -16.22
CA ILE A 153 65.70 13.63 -16.50
C ILE A 153 66.77 12.57 -16.79
#